data_AF-A0A1J4LRV0-F1
#
_entry.id   AF-A0A1J4LRV0-F1
#
_cell.length_a   1.000
_cell.length_b   1.000
_cell.length_c   1.000
_cell.angle_alpha   90.00
_cell.angle_beta   90.00
_cell.angle_gamma   90.00
#
_symmetry.space_group_name_H-M   'P 1'
#
loop_
_entity.id
_entity.type
_entity.pdbx_description
1 polymer ?
#
loop_
_entity_poly.entity_id
_entity_poly.type
_entity_poly.pdbx_seq_one_letter_code
_entity_poly.pdbx_strand_id
1 'polypeptide(L)'
;MSHEFSIIPEENGHQPSVDDQVTVAQALYDEGILSEEEALKEDEIEELLEERGDGLEYKLRTCLDNLRDIPVIVGYFPPGSRYVPISERRDEVIFDEVEETVRVDREALLNHVHDDDPVDEEELPLTADGRGITVREVIANEADIDPKNVEHYLRSGSRDTQRERLNDSIDAIVDADEVRKRDDYGKVVFRHKAYRYHLI
;
A
#
# COMPACT_ATOMS: atom_id res chain seq x y z
N MET A 1 20.28 -23.95 -27.01
CA MET A 1 20.51 -22.57 -26.55
C MET A 1 19.87 -21.68 -27.59
N SER A 2 18.73 -21.09 -27.24
CA SER A 2 18.03 -20.14 -28.09
C SER A 2 18.98 -18.99 -28.41
N HIS A 3 19.03 -18.59 -29.68
CA HIS A 3 19.84 -17.46 -30.13
C HIS A 3 19.35 -16.11 -29.58
N GLU A 4 18.21 -16.09 -28.88
CA GLU A 4 17.49 -14.88 -28.51
C GLU A 4 18.14 -14.05 -27.40
N PHE A 5 19.04 -14.63 -26.59
CA PHE A 5 19.68 -13.92 -25.49
C PHE A 5 21.20 -13.81 -25.59
N SER A 6 21.80 -13.99 -26.78
CA SER A 6 23.27 -13.91 -26.93
C SER A 6 23.82 -12.51 -26.62
N ILE A 7 22.99 -11.48 -26.73
CA ILE A 7 23.34 -10.10 -26.37
C ILE A 7 23.73 -9.96 -24.88
N ILE A 8 23.16 -10.76 -23.99
CA ILE A 8 23.44 -10.69 -22.54
C ILE A 8 24.91 -11.05 -22.25
N PRO A 9 25.43 -12.24 -22.62
CA PRO A 9 26.84 -12.54 -22.43
C PRO A 9 27.77 -11.68 -23.31
N GLU A 10 27.31 -11.17 -24.46
CA GLU A 10 28.11 -10.27 -25.32
C GLU A 10 28.37 -8.91 -24.64
N GLU A 11 27.32 -8.25 -24.14
CA GLU A 11 27.41 -6.91 -23.55
C GLU A 11 27.76 -6.96 -22.06
N ASN A 12 27.14 -7.88 -21.30
CA ASN A 12 27.29 -7.99 -19.86
C ASN A 12 28.24 -9.09 -19.42
N GLY A 13 28.95 -9.81 -20.30
CA GLY A 13 29.82 -10.95 -19.95
C GLY A 13 30.89 -10.70 -18.87
N HIS A 14 31.17 -9.45 -18.54
CA HIS A 14 32.07 -9.01 -17.47
C HIS A 14 31.38 -8.88 -16.09
N GLN A 15 30.05 -8.84 -16.06
CA GLN A 15 29.23 -8.77 -14.86
C GLN A 15 29.15 -10.16 -14.22
N PRO A 16 29.20 -10.26 -12.89
CA PRO A 16 29.12 -11.56 -12.22
C PRO A 16 27.73 -12.19 -12.28
N SER A 17 26.67 -11.41 -12.55
CA SER A 17 25.28 -11.87 -12.60
C SER A 17 24.79 -12.28 -14.00
N VAL A 18 25.68 -12.56 -14.95
CA VAL A 18 25.29 -12.85 -16.35
C VAL A 18 24.39 -14.06 -16.48
N ASP A 19 24.71 -15.15 -15.77
CA ASP A 19 23.92 -16.37 -15.85
C ASP A 19 22.51 -16.13 -15.29
N ASP A 20 22.39 -15.42 -14.17
CA ASP A 20 21.11 -14.99 -13.61
C ASP A 20 20.33 -14.04 -14.53
N GLN A 21 21.01 -13.14 -15.24
CA GLN A 21 20.37 -12.27 -16.22
C GLN A 21 19.75 -13.07 -17.37
N VAL A 22 20.44 -14.11 -17.85
CA VAL A 22 19.90 -15.02 -18.88
C VAL A 22 18.70 -15.79 -18.32
N THR A 23 18.77 -16.28 -17.09
CA THR A 23 17.66 -16.96 -16.41
C THR A 23 16.43 -16.07 -16.31
N VAL A 24 16.58 -14.82 -15.84
CA VAL A 24 15.49 -13.84 -15.75
C VAL A 24 14.88 -13.54 -17.13
N ALA A 25 15.72 -13.27 -18.13
CA ALA A 25 15.24 -12.97 -19.48
C ALA A 25 14.50 -14.17 -20.12
N GLN A 26 15.00 -15.39 -19.91
CA GLN A 26 14.34 -16.61 -20.38
C GLN A 26 13.01 -16.84 -19.68
N ALA A 27 12.92 -16.61 -18.37
CA ALA A 27 11.67 -16.74 -17.62
C ALA A 27 10.59 -15.78 -18.14
N LEU A 28 10.94 -14.51 -18.35
CA LEU A 28 10.02 -13.52 -18.92
C LEU A 28 9.55 -13.91 -20.33
N TYR A 29 10.43 -14.49 -21.15
CA TYR A 29 10.10 -14.87 -22.52
C TYR A 29 9.18 -16.08 -22.57
N ASP A 30 9.49 -17.09 -21.76
CA ASP A 30 8.71 -18.32 -21.70
C ASP A 30 7.28 -18.07 -21.22
N GLU A 31 7.08 -17.09 -20.33
CA GLU A 31 5.75 -16.64 -19.87
C GLU A 31 5.09 -15.61 -20.80
N GLY A 32 5.76 -15.20 -21.88
CA GLY A 32 5.21 -14.26 -22.85
C GLY A 32 5.11 -12.82 -22.34
N ILE A 33 5.96 -12.39 -21.41
CA ILE A 33 5.99 -11.02 -20.87
C ILE A 33 6.68 -10.07 -21.86
N LEU A 34 6.03 -9.83 -23.00
CA LEU A 34 6.59 -9.14 -24.17
C LEU A 34 6.00 -7.74 -24.40
N SER A 35 5.05 -7.32 -23.57
CA SER A 35 4.34 -6.04 -23.71
C SER A 35 4.09 -5.34 -22.38
N GLU A 36 3.74 -4.05 -22.44
CA GLU A 36 3.31 -3.26 -21.28
C GLU A 36 2.07 -3.85 -20.58
N GLU A 37 1.19 -4.54 -21.31
CA GLU A 37 -0.02 -5.13 -20.75
C GLU A 37 0.29 -6.38 -19.90
N GLU A 38 1.37 -7.09 -20.24
CA GLU A 38 1.84 -8.30 -19.56
C GLU A 38 2.89 -7.97 -18.49
N ALA A 39 3.41 -6.74 -18.45
CA ALA A 39 4.55 -6.36 -17.63
C ALA A 39 4.36 -6.67 -16.14
N LEU A 40 5.35 -7.34 -15.55
CA LEU A 40 5.34 -7.80 -14.16
C LEU A 40 6.12 -6.87 -13.24
N LYS A 41 5.72 -6.80 -11.98
CA LYS A 41 6.49 -6.19 -10.90
C LYS A 41 7.67 -7.08 -10.47
N GLU A 42 8.59 -6.52 -9.69
CA GLU A 42 9.75 -7.26 -9.17
C GLU A 42 9.36 -8.46 -8.30
N ASP A 43 8.35 -8.32 -7.44
CA ASP A 43 7.80 -9.40 -6.60
C ASP A 43 7.11 -10.49 -7.42
N GLU A 44 6.33 -10.10 -8.44
CA GLU A 44 5.69 -11.05 -9.37
C GLU A 44 6.73 -11.85 -10.19
N ILE A 45 7.88 -11.25 -10.52
CA ILE A 45 8.99 -11.95 -11.19
C ILE A 45 9.72 -12.89 -10.22
N GLU A 46 9.87 -12.51 -8.95
CA GLU A 46 10.44 -13.37 -7.92
C GLU A 46 9.56 -14.62 -7.70
N GLU A 47 8.25 -14.43 -7.56
CA GLU A 47 7.27 -15.54 -7.48
C GLU A 47 7.35 -16.45 -8.71
N LEU A 48 7.42 -15.88 -9.92
CA LEU A 48 7.56 -16.64 -11.15
C LEU A 48 8.82 -17.52 -11.16
N LEU A 49 9.96 -16.98 -10.75
CA LEU A 49 11.23 -17.72 -10.69
C LEU A 49 11.18 -18.84 -9.65
N GLU A 50 10.57 -18.59 -8.49
CA GLU A 50 10.37 -19.61 -7.46
C GLU A 50 9.48 -20.76 -7.95
N GLU A 51 8.37 -20.46 -8.66
CA GLU A 51 7.47 -21.47 -9.23
C GLU A 51 8.18 -22.36 -10.27
N ARG A 52 9.11 -21.77 -11.04
CA ARG A 52 9.93 -22.49 -12.02
C ARG A 52 11.08 -23.29 -11.37
N GLY A 53 11.40 -22.99 -10.11
CA GLY A 53 12.57 -23.53 -9.42
C GLY A 53 13.89 -22.93 -9.89
N ASP A 54 13.83 -21.75 -10.52
CA ASP A 54 14.96 -21.01 -11.05
C ASP A 54 15.55 -20.13 -9.93
N GLY A 55 16.56 -20.65 -9.23
CA GLY A 55 17.27 -19.90 -8.18
C GLY A 55 18.28 -18.91 -8.77
N LEU A 56 18.33 -17.70 -8.23
CA LEU A 56 19.33 -16.69 -8.58
C LEU A 56 20.48 -16.67 -7.56
N GLU A 57 21.71 -16.55 -8.03
CA GLU A 57 22.88 -16.34 -7.17
C GLU A 57 22.99 -14.89 -6.67
N TYR A 58 22.51 -13.95 -7.47
CA TYR A 58 22.50 -12.51 -7.23
C TYR A 58 21.06 -11.99 -7.07
N LYS A 59 20.94 -10.80 -6.48
CA LYS A 59 19.62 -10.18 -6.28
C LYS A 59 18.94 -9.91 -7.62
N LEU A 60 17.66 -10.28 -7.72
CA LEU A 60 16.82 -10.03 -8.90
C LEU A 60 16.93 -8.59 -9.40
N ARG A 61 16.85 -7.62 -8.48
CA ARG A 61 17.03 -6.20 -8.81
C ARG A 61 18.31 -5.89 -9.58
N THR A 62 19.44 -6.51 -9.19
CA THR A 62 20.72 -6.33 -9.88
C THR A 62 20.65 -6.88 -11.31
N CYS A 63 19.97 -8.00 -11.52
CA CYS A 63 19.75 -8.56 -12.85
C CYS A 63 18.85 -7.66 -13.69
N LEU A 64 17.74 -7.17 -13.14
CA LEU A 64 16.81 -6.26 -13.83
C LEU A 64 17.47 -4.93 -14.21
N ASP A 65 18.26 -4.33 -13.32
CA ASP A 65 19.00 -3.11 -13.62
C ASP A 65 19.99 -3.34 -14.78
N ASN A 66 20.77 -4.42 -14.73
CA ASN A 66 21.74 -4.75 -15.79
C ASN A 66 21.07 -5.06 -17.13
N LEU A 67 19.94 -5.78 -17.14
CA LEU A 67 19.17 -6.08 -18.36
C LEU A 67 18.57 -4.84 -19.00
N ARG A 68 18.16 -3.86 -18.18
CA ARG A 68 17.65 -2.57 -18.66
C ARG A 68 18.75 -1.72 -19.28
N ASP A 69 19.97 -1.81 -18.75
CA ASP A 69 21.13 -1.05 -19.27
C ASP A 69 21.58 -1.53 -20.66
N ILE A 70 21.34 -2.81 -21.00
CA ILE A 70 21.64 -3.41 -22.34
C ILE A 70 20.38 -3.59 -23.21
N PRO A 71 19.42 -2.66 -23.11
CA PRO A 71 18.00 -2.77 -23.49
C PRO A 71 17.50 -4.17 -23.89
N VAL A 72 17.56 -5.14 -22.97
CA VAL A 72 16.88 -6.45 -23.13
C VAL A 72 15.47 -6.39 -22.56
N ILE A 73 15.30 -5.64 -21.47
CA ILE A 73 13.99 -5.35 -20.89
C ILE A 73 13.72 -3.84 -20.90
N VAL A 74 12.46 -3.48 -21.03
CA VAL A 74 11.97 -2.17 -20.60
C VAL A 74 11.52 -2.32 -19.17
N GLY A 75 11.76 -1.31 -18.36
CA GLY A 75 10.84 -1.12 -17.25
C GLY A 75 10.43 0.33 -17.09
N TYR A 76 9.26 0.52 -16.49
CA TYR A 76 8.60 1.80 -16.41
C TYR A 76 7.65 1.84 -15.21
N PHE A 77 7.29 3.06 -14.79
CA PHE A 77 6.15 3.25 -13.92
C PHE A 77 4.88 3.38 -14.78
N PRO A 78 3.81 2.63 -14.49
CA PRO A 78 2.55 2.79 -15.22
C PRO A 78 2.11 4.27 -15.26
N PRO A 79 1.65 4.78 -16.41
CA PRO A 79 1.31 6.20 -16.57
C PRO A 79 0.26 6.67 -15.53
N GLY A 80 0.26 7.97 -15.23
CA GLY A 80 -0.61 8.61 -14.23
C GLY A 80 0.09 8.94 -12.91
N SER A 81 -0.67 9.08 -11.82
CA SER A 81 -0.11 9.40 -10.49
C SER A 81 0.96 8.39 -10.09
N ARG A 82 2.06 8.86 -9.46
CA ARG A 82 3.11 8.00 -8.88
C ARG A 82 2.59 7.15 -7.70
N TYR A 83 1.40 7.46 -7.21
CA TYR A 83 0.76 6.79 -6.11
C TYR A 83 -0.55 6.13 -6.55
N VAL A 84 -0.81 4.96 -5.99
CA VAL A 84 -2.06 4.23 -6.07
C VAL A 84 -2.81 4.44 -4.75
N PRO A 85 -4.01 5.06 -4.77
CA PRO A 85 -4.83 5.14 -3.57
C PRO A 85 -5.50 3.79 -3.31
N ILE A 86 -5.39 3.29 -2.09
CA ILE A 86 -5.92 1.99 -1.65
C ILE A 86 -6.83 2.23 -0.44
N SER A 87 -8.02 1.63 -0.46
CA SER A 87 -8.89 1.51 0.71
C SER A 87 -8.55 0.25 1.47
N GLU A 88 -8.12 0.36 2.73
CA GLU A 88 -7.87 -0.82 3.57
C GLU A 88 -9.15 -1.60 3.89
N ARG A 89 -10.30 -0.91 3.97
CA ARG A 89 -11.59 -1.56 4.25
C ARG A 89 -12.05 -2.43 3.09
N ARG A 90 -11.89 -1.96 1.85
CA ARG A 90 -12.29 -2.69 0.65
C ARG A 90 -11.22 -3.62 0.12
N ASP A 91 -9.97 -3.42 0.54
CA ASP A 91 -8.77 -4.04 -0.04
C ASP A 91 -8.67 -3.80 -1.56
N GLU A 92 -9.00 -2.57 -1.99
CA GLU A 92 -9.16 -2.20 -3.40
C GLU A 92 -8.52 -0.86 -3.72
N VAL A 93 -8.14 -0.71 -5.00
CA VAL A 93 -7.64 0.55 -5.58
C VAL A 93 -8.80 1.47 -5.93
N ILE A 94 -8.75 2.73 -5.50
CA ILE A 94 -9.91 3.66 -5.50
C ILE A 94 -9.63 5.01 -6.22
N PHE A 95 -9.02 5.00 -7.41
CA PHE A 95 -8.57 6.24 -8.11
C PHE A 95 -9.62 7.36 -8.18
N ASP A 96 -10.84 7.02 -8.60
CA ASP A 96 -11.93 8.00 -8.77
C ASP A 96 -12.86 8.11 -7.55
N GLU A 97 -12.60 7.30 -6.51
CA GLU A 97 -13.45 7.17 -5.33
C GLU A 97 -12.74 7.60 -4.04
N VAL A 98 -11.54 8.20 -4.11
CA VAL A 98 -10.77 8.61 -2.92
C VAL A 98 -11.62 9.48 -1.98
N GLU A 99 -12.22 10.55 -2.51
CA GLU A 99 -12.98 11.50 -1.71
C GLU A 99 -14.23 10.87 -1.09
N GLU A 100 -14.94 10.06 -1.87
CA GLU A 100 -16.13 9.36 -1.40
C GLU A 100 -15.78 8.29 -0.35
N THR A 101 -14.70 7.56 -0.54
CA THR A 101 -14.24 6.54 0.41
C THR A 101 -13.83 7.17 1.74
N VAL A 102 -13.05 8.27 1.71
CA VAL A 102 -12.70 9.02 2.92
C VAL A 102 -13.96 9.50 3.64
N ARG A 103 -14.95 10.01 2.91
CA ARG A 103 -16.23 10.45 3.48
C ARG A 103 -16.98 9.32 4.16
N VAL A 104 -17.16 8.19 3.48
CA VAL A 104 -17.88 7.01 4.00
C VAL A 104 -17.18 6.46 5.23
N ASP A 105 -15.86 6.27 5.17
CA ASP A 105 -15.10 5.67 6.27
C ASP A 105 -15.03 6.62 7.48
N ARG A 106 -14.99 7.95 7.25
CA ARG A 106 -15.13 8.94 8.33
C ARG A 106 -16.50 8.88 9.00
N GLU A 107 -17.59 8.80 8.25
CA GLU A 107 -18.93 8.72 8.87
C GLU A 107 -19.12 7.40 9.62
N ALA A 108 -18.55 6.29 9.13
CA ALA A 108 -18.53 5.02 9.87
C ALA A 108 -17.71 5.12 11.17
N LEU A 109 -16.55 5.79 11.13
CA LEU A 109 -15.77 6.10 12.35
C LEU A 109 -16.58 6.95 13.33
N LEU A 110 -17.29 7.98 12.86
CA LEU A 110 -18.15 8.82 13.72
C LEU A 110 -19.29 8.01 14.34
N ASN A 111 -19.90 7.09 13.60
CA ASN A 111 -20.89 6.18 14.16
C ASN A 111 -20.29 5.31 15.27
N HIS A 112 -19.05 4.81 15.10
CA HIS A 112 -18.36 4.08 16.15
C HIS A 112 -18.14 4.94 17.41
N VAL A 113 -17.71 6.20 17.23
CA VAL A 113 -17.56 7.17 18.33
C VAL A 113 -18.89 7.34 19.07
N HIS A 114 -20.00 7.54 18.35
CA HIS A 114 -21.31 7.75 18.96
C HIS A 114 -21.87 6.52 19.68
N ASP A 115 -21.61 5.32 19.15
CA ASP A 115 -22.04 4.07 19.77
C ASP A 115 -21.28 3.75 21.07
N ASP A 116 -20.04 4.26 21.18
CA ASP A 116 -19.17 4.06 22.34
C ASP A 116 -19.36 5.15 23.41
N ASP A 117 -19.95 6.30 23.04
CA ASP A 117 -20.30 7.36 23.99
C ASP A 117 -21.32 6.84 25.04
N PRO A 118 -21.18 7.22 26.31
CA PRO A 118 -22.13 6.84 27.36
C PRO A 118 -23.52 7.45 27.10
N VAL A 119 -24.56 6.68 27.40
CA VAL A 119 -25.97 7.02 27.09
C VAL A 119 -26.52 8.15 27.98
N ASP A 120 -25.88 8.46 29.11
CA ASP A 120 -26.29 9.51 30.07
C ASP A 120 -25.19 10.56 30.26
N GLU A 121 -25.52 11.85 30.02
CA GLU A 121 -24.61 13.01 30.18
C GLU A 121 -24.15 13.25 31.63
N GLU A 122 -24.80 12.63 32.64
CA GLU A 122 -24.39 12.69 34.05
C GLU A 122 -23.23 11.74 34.38
N GLU A 123 -22.93 10.77 33.50
CA GLU A 123 -21.71 9.96 33.50
C GLU A 123 -20.74 10.54 32.45
N LEU A 124 -20.32 11.80 32.63
CA LEU A 124 -19.08 12.24 32.00
C LEU A 124 -17.98 11.24 32.41
N PRO A 125 -17.09 10.80 31.50
CA PRO A 125 -16.00 9.90 31.83
C PRO A 125 -15.01 10.63 32.74
N LEU A 126 -15.35 10.70 34.02
CA LEU A 126 -14.43 10.99 35.09
C LEU A 126 -13.70 9.68 35.31
N THR A 127 -12.41 9.70 35.02
CA THR A 127 -11.48 8.59 35.24
C THR A 127 -11.44 8.27 36.75
N ALA A 128 -12.40 7.48 37.22
CA ALA A 128 -12.51 6.92 38.57
C ALA A 128 -13.56 5.78 38.67
N ASP A 129 -14.53 5.68 37.74
CA ASP A 129 -15.75 4.88 37.94
C ASP A 129 -15.79 3.51 37.22
N GLY A 130 -14.70 3.10 36.56
CA GLY A 130 -14.56 1.75 36.01
C GLY A 130 -15.21 1.52 34.63
N ARG A 131 -15.64 2.58 33.93
CA ARG A 131 -15.80 2.53 32.46
C ARG A 131 -14.46 2.87 31.81
N GLY A 132 -14.04 2.06 30.84
CA GLY A 132 -12.79 2.22 30.11
C GLY A 132 -12.77 3.50 29.28
N ILE A 133 -11.59 3.88 28.78
CA ILE A 133 -11.43 4.98 27.82
C ILE A 133 -12.30 4.74 26.58
N THR A 134 -12.98 5.79 26.11
CA THR A 134 -13.83 5.74 24.92
C THR A 134 -13.04 6.00 23.65
N VAL A 135 -13.58 5.58 22.51
CA VAL A 135 -13.04 5.88 21.17
C VAL A 135 -12.92 7.39 20.98
N ARG A 136 -13.89 8.17 21.47
CA ARG A 136 -13.84 9.64 21.43
C ARG A 136 -12.62 10.18 22.14
N GLU A 137 -12.36 9.69 23.35
CA GLU A 137 -11.22 10.12 24.16
C GLU A 137 -9.89 9.72 23.55
N VAL A 138 -9.79 8.52 22.97
CA VAL A 138 -8.58 8.08 22.25
C VAL A 138 -8.24 9.05 21.12
N ILE A 139 -9.21 9.37 20.26
CA ILE A 139 -9.01 10.32 19.14
C ILE A 139 -8.68 11.72 19.67
N ALA A 140 -9.38 12.18 20.71
CA ALA A 140 -9.18 13.50 21.29
C ALA A 140 -7.78 13.66 21.90
N ASN A 141 -7.30 12.63 22.60
CA ASN A 141 -5.98 12.60 23.20
C ASN A 141 -4.87 12.61 22.14
N GLU A 142 -5.00 11.80 21.08
CA GLU A 142 -4.03 11.79 19.98
C GLU A 142 -3.97 13.16 19.28
N ALA A 143 -5.12 13.76 19.02
CA ALA A 143 -5.20 15.04 18.33
C ALA A 143 -4.94 16.26 19.23
N ASP A 144 -4.73 16.08 20.54
CA ASP A 144 -4.61 17.13 21.56
C ASP A 144 -5.78 18.15 21.49
N ILE A 145 -7.02 17.64 21.45
CA ILE A 145 -8.26 18.43 21.39
C ILE A 145 -9.25 18.03 22.48
N ASP A 146 -10.23 18.89 22.74
CA ASP A 146 -11.38 18.53 23.57
C ASP A 146 -12.23 17.43 22.88
N PRO A 147 -12.67 16.37 23.60
CA PRO A 147 -13.54 15.31 23.08
C PRO A 147 -14.79 15.81 22.32
N LYS A 148 -15.34 16.95 22.72
CA LYS A 148 -16.51 17.57 22.06
C LYS A 148 -16.20 18.06 20.65
N ASN A 149 -14.92 18.29 20.34
CA ASN A 149 -14.47 18.79 19.05
C ASN A 149 -14.10 17.67 18.05
N VAL A 150 -14.11 16.40 18.45
CA VAL A 150 -13.70 15.27 17.59
C VAL A 150 -14.46 15.23 16.26
N GLU A 151 -15.78 15.46 16.28
CA GLU A 151 -16.59 15.46 15.05
C GLU A 151 -16.23 16.62 14.12
N HIS A 152 -16.03 17.80 14.69
CA HIS A 152 -15.58 18.98 13.95
C HIS A 152 -14.16 18.79 13.39
N TYR A 153 -13.28 18.19 14.18
CA TYR A 153 -11.91 17.86 13.78
C TYR A 153 -11.91 16.92 12.57
N LEU A 154 -12.64 15.80 12.63
CA LEU A 154 -12.70 14.83 11.54
C LEU A 154 -13.31 15.40 10.24
N ARG A 155 -14.21 16.39 10.32
CA ARG A 155 -14.89 16.99 9.16
C ARG A 155 -14.25 18.28 8.63
N SER A 156 -13.28 18.86 9.33
CA SER A 156 -12.67 20.15 8.95
C SER A 156 -11.39 19.98 8.12
N GLY A 157 -10.99 21.05 7.44
CA GLY A 157 -9.79 21.06 6.60
C GLY A 157 -10.03 20.66 5.15
N SER A 158 -8.94 20.57 4.38
CA SER A 158 -8.98 20.10 2.99
C SER A 158 -9.29 18.60 2.92
N ARG A 159 -9.53 18.08 1.72
CA ARG A 159 -9.72 16.63 1.50
C ARG A 159 -8.54 15.81 2.01
N ASP A 160 -7.33 16.29 1.78
CA ASP A 160 -6.10 15.61 2.24
C ASP A 160 -6.01 15.64 3.77
N THR A 161 -6.32 16.79 4.39
CA THR A 161 -6.37 16.90 5.85
C THR A 161 -7.41 15.97 6.46
N GLN A 162 -8.61 15.87 5.88
CA GLN A 162 -9.65 14.98 6.38
C GLN A 162 -9.23 13.50 6.29
N ARG A 163 -8.53 13.12 5.21
CA ARG A 163 -7.95 11.78 5.06
C ARG A 163 -6.85 11.51 6.09
N GLU A 164 -5.95 12.46 6.31
CA GLU A 164 -4.89 12.34 7.32
C GLU A 164 -5.50 12.14 8.70
N ARG A 165 -6.45 13.00 9.09
CA ARG A 165 -7.15 12.89 10.38
C ARG A 165 -7.89 11.57 10.55
N LEU A 166 -8.53 11.07 9.49
CA LEU A 166 -9.15 9.74 9.49
C LEU A 166 -8.10 8.66 9.78
N ASN A 167 -6.99 8.66 9.03
CA ASN A 167 -5.94 7.65 9.17
C ASN A 167 -5.29 7.71 10.56
N ASP A 168 -4.94 8.90 11.04
CA ASP A 168 -4.33 9.13 12.36
C ASP A 168 -5.27 8.68 13.49
N SER A 169 -6.57 8.94 13.35
CA SER A 169 -7.57 8.48 14.32
C SER A 169 -7.68 6.94 14.33
N ILE A 170 -7.59 6.31 13.16
CA ILE A 170 -7.58 4.84 13.08
C ILE A 170 -6.31 4.26 13.71
N ASP A 171 -5.15 4.89 13.47
CA ASP A 171 -3.90 4.52 14.14
C ASP A 171 -4.02 4.59 15.66
N ALA A 172 -4.52 5.70 16.20
CA ALA A 172 -4.73 5.87 17.63
C ALA A 172 -5.64 4.79 18.24
N ILE A 173 -6.72 4.41 17.54
CA ILE A 173 -7.64 3.36 17.99
C ILE A 173 -6.99 1.97 17.94
N VAL A 174 -6.15 1.71 16.94
CA VAL A 174 -5.45 0.42 16.82
C VAL A 174 -4.34 0.29 17.87
N ASP A 175 -3.67 1.40 18.19
CA ASP A 175 -2.59 1.45 19.18
C ASP A 175 -3.11 1.47 20.63
N ALA A 176 -4.38 1.82 20.85
CA ALA A 176 -5.03 1.77 22.15
C ALA A 176 -5.45 0.33 22.50
N ASP A 177 -5.02 -0.18 23.65
CA ASP A 177 -5.34 -1.55 24.12
C ASP A 177 -6.79 -1.67 24.64
N GLU A 178 -7.40 -0.55 25.02
CA GLU A 178 -8.66 -0.49 25.73
C GLU A 178 -9.89 -0.40 24.82
N VAL A 179 -9.72 0.05 23.58
CA VAL A 179 -10.78 0.13 22.56
C VAL A 179 -10.47 -0.80 21.41
N ARG A 180 -11.49 -1.18 20.62
CA ARG A 180 -11.29 -2.03 19.44
C ARG A 180 -11.72 -1.32 18.19
N LYS A 181 -10.84 -1.28 17.19
CA LYS A 181 -11.18 -0.88 15.83
C LYS A 181 -12.32 -1.77 15.31
N ARG A 182 -13.28 -1.17 14.59
CA ARG A 182 -14.31 -1.91 13.83
C ARG A 182 -13.85 -2.14 12.39
N ASP A 183 -14.50 -3.08 11.73
CA ASP A 183 -14.19 -3.46 10.34
C ASP A 183 -14.95 -2.62 9.30
N ASP A 184 -15.88 -1.74 9.73
CA ASP A 184 -16.73 -0.93 8.86
C ASP A 184 -16.09 0.41 8.41
N TYR A 185 -14.88 0.70 8.87
CA TYR A 185 -14.03 1.78 8.38
C TYR A 185 -12.57 1.34 8.25
N GLY A 186 -11.83 1.97 7.33
CA GLY A 186 -10.42 1.68 7.10
C GLY A 186 -9.67 2.93 6.67
N LYS A 187 -8.34 2.82 6.61
CA LYS A 187 -7.52 3.91 6.12
C LYS A 187 -7.61 4.02 4.61
N VAL A 188 -7.32 5.22 4.13
CA VAL A 188 -7.07 5.47 2.71
C VAL A 188 -5.60 5.87 2.56
N VAL A 189 -4.82 4.95 1.98
CA VAL A 189 -3.35 5.07 1.86
C VAL A 189 -2.93 5.24 0.42
N PHE A 190 -1.86 6.00 0.20
CA PHE A 190 -1.25 6.19 -1.11
C PHE A 190 0.05 5.41 -1.16
N ARG A 191 0.07 4.30 -1.90
CA ARG A 191 1.29 3.51 -2.09
C ARG A 191 1.98 3.89 -3.38
N HIS A 192 3.31 3.95 -3.37
CA HIS A 192 4.08 4.15 -4.59
C HIS A 192 3.77 3.04 -5.60
N LYS A 193 3.57 3.41 -6.87
CA LYS A 193 3.55 2.43 -7.96
C LYS A 193 4.88 1.70 -7.99
N ALA A 194 4.80 0.38 -8.07
CA ALA A 194 5.96 -0.44 -8.38
C ALA A 194 6.39 -0.23 -9.84
N TYR A 195 7.68 -0.41 -10.09
CA TYR A 195 8.20 -0.52 -11.45
C TYR A 195 7.67 -1.80 -12.08
N ARG A 196 7.33 -1.76 -13.36
CA ARG A 196 6.96 -2.94 -14.14
C ARG A 196 8.01 -3.19 -15.21
N TYR A 197 8.25 -4.47 -15.51
CA TYR A 197 9.26 -4.91 -16.46
C TYR A 197 8.64 -5.83 -17.52
N HIS A 198 9.03 -5.65 -18.78
CA HIS A 198 8.74 -6.58 -19.87
C HIS A 198 9.93 -6.67 -20.83
N LEU A 199 10.01 -7.76 -21.58
CA LEU A 199 11.02 -7.93 -22.63
C LEU A 199 10.75 -7.02 -23.83
N ILE A 200 11.82 -6.68 -24.54
CA ILE A 200 11.81 -5.92 -25.80
C ILE A 200 11.63 -6.85 -27.00
#